data_AF-A0A9D6M1L7-F1
#
_entry.id   AF-A0A9D6M1L7-F1
#
_cell.length_a   1.000
_cell.length_b   1.000
_cell.length_c   1.000
_cell.angle_alpha   90.00
_cell.angle_beta   90.00
_cell.angle_gamma   90.00
#
_symmetry.space_group_name_H-M   'P 1'
#
loop_
_entity.id
_entity.type
_entity.pdbx_description
1 polymer ?
#
loop_
_entity_poly.entity_id
_entity_poly.type
_entity_poly.pdbx_seq_one_letter_code
_entity_poly.pdbx_strand_id
1 'polypeptide(L)' 'YEPYLIQEGLIQRTPRGRIATKAAYEHLGRMYKEGQGSGDKGQERLF' A
#
# COMPACT_ATOMS: atom_id res chain seq x y z
N TYR A 1 -11.42 8.99 -10.98
CA TYR A 1 -10.06 8.98 -11.52
C TYR A 1 -9.21 9.72 -10.51
N GLU A 2 -8.37 9.01 -9.75
CA GLU A 2 -7.59 9.55 -8.62
C GLU A 2 -6.09 9.43 -8.97
N PRO A 3 -5.57 10.24 -9.91
CA PRO A 3 -4.19 10.12 -10.38
C PRO A 3 -3.19 10.64 -9.34
N TYR A 4 -3.55 11.66 -8.56
CA TYR A 4 -2.60 12.38 -7.70
C TYR A 4 -2.02 11.51 -6.58
N LEU A 5 -2.84 10.78 -5.84
CA LEU A 5 -2.34 9.97 -4.72
C LEU A 5 -1.50 8.76 -5.15
N ILE A 6 -1.71 8.27 -6.38
CA ILE A 6 -0.89 7.21 -6.97
C ILE A 6 0.41 7.79 -7.53
N GLN A 7 0.35 8.98 -8.13
CA GLN A 7 1.49 9.68 -8.73
C GLN A 7 2.47 10.20 -7.67
N GLU A 8 1.96 10.63 -6.51
CA GLU A 8 2.76 11.00 -5.34
C GLU A 8 3.32 9.79 -4.57
N GLY A 9 3.06 8.55 -5.02
CA GLY A 9 3.55 7.33 -4.36
C GLY A 9 2.94 7.07 -2.99
N LEU A 10 1.84 7.75 -2.66
CA LEU A 10 1.12 7.61 -1.37
C LEU A 10 0.18 6.39 -1.38
N ILE A 11 -0.28 5.96 -2.55
CA ILE A 11 -1.16 4.80 -2.71
C ILE A 11 -0.57 3.81 -3.71
N GLN A 12 -0.44 2.55 -3.28
CA GLN A 12 -0.03 1.43 -4.11
C GLN A 12 -1.24 0.55 -4.48
N ARG A 13 -1.20 -0.02 -5.68
CA ARG A 13 -2.21 -0.98 -6.17
C ARG A 13 -1.80 -2.40 -5.80
N THR A 14 -2.75 -3.19 -5.29
CA THR A 14 -2.59 -4.63 -5.05
C THR A 14 -3.77 -5.38 -5.65
N PRO A 15 -3.66 -6.71 -5.86
CA PRO A 15 -4.78 -7.53 -6.35
C PRO A 15 -6.05 -7.46 -5.48
N ARG A 16 -5.88 -7.08 -4.20
CA ARG A 16 -6.97 -6.94 -3.23
C ARG A 16 -7.50 -5.50 -3.08
N GLY A 17 -6.90 -4.52 -3.77
CA GLY A 17 -7.37 -3.13 -3.74
C GLY A 17 -6.26 -2.09 -3.76
N ARG A 18 -6.43 -1.05 -2.95
CA ARG A 18 -5.51 0.07 -2.83
C ARG A 18 -5.02 0.13 -1.39
N ILE A 19 -3.71 0.26 -1.22
CA ILE A 19 -3.04 0.31 0.08
C ILE A 19 -2.27 1.62 0.18
N ALA A 20 -2.38 2.29 1.33
CA ALA A 20 -1.56 3.45 1.64
C ALA A 20 -0.11 3.02 1.95
N THR A 21 0.85 3.68 1.33
CA THR A 21 2.28 3.43 1.52
C THR A 21 2.79 4.07 2.80
N LYS A 22 3.97 3.66 3.26
CA LYS A 22 4.62 4.27 4.43
C LYS A 22 4.73 5.80 4.30
N ALA A 23 5.04 6.30 3.11
CA ALA A 23 5.12 7.74 2.82
C ALA A 23 3.77 8.46 3.05
N ALA A 24 2.64 7.81 2.75
CA ALA A 24 1.32 8.36 3.08
C ALA A 24 1.08 8.49 4.58
N TYR A 25 1.47 7.49 5.35
CA TYR A 25 1.36 7.53 6.81
C TYR A 25 2.27 8.60 7.41
N GLU A 26 3.49 8.74 6.92
CA GLU A 26 4.43 9.79 7.34
C GLU A 26 3.90 11.18 7.02
N HIS A 27 3.35 11.41 5.82
CA HIS A 27 2.73 12.67 5.43
C HIS A 27 1.51 13.03 6.29
N LEU A 28 0.75 12.01 6.71
CA LEU A 28 -0.41 12.17 7.58
C LEU A 28 -0.04 12.24 9.08
N GLY A 29 1.25 12.14 9.44
CA GLY A 29 1.70 12.10 10.84
C GLY A 29 1.15 10.90 11.63
N ARG A 30 0.84 9.80 10.94
CA ARG A 30 0.28 8.57 11.53
C ARG A 30 1.37 7.51 11.67
N MET A 31 1.34 6.74 12.75
CA MET A 31 2.20 5.57 12.88
C MET A 31 1.81 4.52 11.83
N TYR A 32 2.73 4.22 10.92
CA TYR A 32 2.61 3.10 9.99
C TYR A 32 2.64 1.80 10.79
N LYS A 33 1.51 1.09 10.87
CA LYS A 33 1.48 -0.24 11.45
C LYS A 33 1.92 -1.24 10.38
N GLU A 34 3.13 -1.77 10.52
CA GLU A 34 3.72 -2.79 9.63
C GLU A 34 2.91 -4.10 9.52
N GLY A 35 1.77 -4.23 10.21
CA GLY A 35 0.91 -5.42 10.19
C GLY A 35 -0.38 -5.32 9.36
N GLN A 36 -0.72 -4.18 8.74
CA GLN A 36 -2.01 -4.00 8.04
C GLN A 36 -1.95 -4.11 6.51
N GLY A 37 -0.76 -4.35 5.94
CA GLY A 37 -0.52 -4.54 4.51
C GLY A 37 -0.01 -5.95 4.14
N SER A 38 -0.20 -6.95 4.99
CA SER A 38 0.10 -8.36 4.74
C SER A 38 -0.89 -8.96 3.73
N GLY A 39 -0.86 -8.45 2.51
CA GLY A 39 -1.71 -8.88 1.39
C GLY A 39 -0.96 -9.64 0.29
N ASP A 40 0.36 -9.83 0.40
CA ASP A 40 1.12 -10.57 -0.60
C ASP A 40 2.30 -11.36 -0.01
N LYS A 41 2.03 -12.20 1.00
CA LYS A 41 2.81 -13.42 1.24
C LYS A 41 2.10 -14.62 0.62
N GLY A 42 1.48 -14.43 -0.55
CA GLY A 42 0.49 -15.36 -1.11
C GLY A 42 0.67 -15.73 -2.58
N GLN A 43 1.69 -15.21 -3.27
CA GLN A 43 2.08 -15.70 -4.59
C GLN A 43 3.46 -16.36 -4.61
N GLU A 44 3.74 -17.15 -3.58
CA GLU A 44 4.63 -18.31 -3.76
C GLU A 44 3.79 -19.43 -4.39
N ARG A 45 3.32 -19.20 -5.62
CA ARG A 45 2.72 -20.28 -6.41
C ARG A 45 3.84 -21.18 -6.88
N LEU A 46 3.92 -22.32 -6.19
CA LEU A 46 4.30 -23.63 -6.71
C LEU A 46 4.19 -23.69 -8.23
N PHE A 47 5.33 -23.69 -8.89
CA PHE A 47 5.61 -24.48 -10.08
C PHE A 47 7.08 -24.93 -9.99
#